data_AF-A0A1A7R519-F1
#
_entry.id   AF-A0A1A7R519-F1
#
_cell.length_a   1.000
_cell.length_b   1.000
_cell.length_c   1.000
_cell.angle_alpha   90.00
_cell.angle_beta   90.00
_cell.angle_gamma   90.00
#
_symmetry.space_group_name_H-M   'P 1'
#
loop_
_entity.id
_entity.type
_entity.pdbx_description
1 polymer ?
#
loop_
_entity_poly.entity_id
_entity_poly.type
_entity_poly.pdbx_seq_one_letter_code
_entity_poly.pdbx_strand_id
1 'polypeptide(L)'
;MSNTKTIIEEWSVKDLEDNSAITISVISCTELGNENKPGLQVVFMGNIVNFEPLAVERWAYQASKKDTNDYLLEDHSWMVHEDQFVKTYLLISPNLKAKVDVKTRSSKIISKEYDLPFVLE
;
A
#
# COMPACT_ATOMS: atom_id res chain seq x y z
N MET A 1 21.46 -1.56 15.37
CA MET A 1 20.23 -1.00 15.96
C MET A 1 19.11 -1.98 15.65
N SER A 2 18.07 -2.09 16.47
CA SER A 2 16.97 -3.04 16.19
C SER A 2 15.94 -2.36 15.30
N ASN A 3 15.45 -3.06 14.28
CA ASN A 3 14.32 -2.61 13.47
C ASN A 3 13.13 -2.23 14.37
N THR A 4 12.67 -0.98 14.27
CA THR A 4 11.51 -0.47 15.01
C THR A 4 10.34 -0.38 14.05
N LYS A 5 9.23 -1.04 14.43
CA LYS A 5 7.97 -1.02 13.70
C LYS A 5 6.95 -0.21 14.46
N THR A 6 6.38 0.80 13.82
CA THR A 6 5.38 1.70 14.41
C THR A 6 4.14 1.71 13.54
N ILE A 7 2.99 1.38 14.12
CA ILE A 7 1.71 1.49 13.41
C ILE A 7 1.43 2.99 13.21
N ILE A 8 1.37 3.43 11.96
CA ILE A 8 0.98 4.80 11.59
C ILE A 8 -0.53 4.92 11.73
N GLU A 9 -1.23 3.95 11.16
CA GLU A 9 -2.69 3.93 11.17
C GLU A 9 -3.20 2.50 11.02
N GLU A 10 -4.33 2.22 11.65
CA GLU A 10 -5.10 1.02 11.42
C GLU A 10 -6.56 1.41 11.23
N TRP A 11 -7.20 0.86 10.20
CA TRP A 11 -8.59 1.14 9.90
C TRP A 11 -9.24 -0.06 9.22
N SER A 12 -10.57 -0.13 9.31
CA SER A 12 -11.34 -1.23 8.74
C SER A 12 -12.55 -0.74 7.97
N VAL A 13 -12.88 -1.47 6.90
CA VAL A 13 -14.09 -1.27 6.11
C VAL A 13 -15.00 -2.45 6.36
N LYS A 14 -16.16 -2.19 6.96
CA LYS A 14 -17.14 -3.23 7.25
C LYS A 14 -17.93 -3.58 5.97
N ASP A 15 -18.14 -4.87 5.77
CA ASP A 15 -19.13 -5.39 4.83
C ASP A 15 -20.42 -5.68 5.59
N LEU A 16 -21.54 -5.10 5.16
CA LEU A 16 -22.84 -5.28 5.79
C LEU A 16 -23.55 -6.55 5.31
N GLU A 17 -23.12 -7.13 4.18
CA GLU A 17 -23.74 -8.32 3.62
C GLU A 17 -23.48 -9.57 4.49
N ASP A 18 -22.30 -9.69 5.06
CA ASP A 18 -21.90 -10.82 5.91
C ASP A 18 -21.31 -10.41 7.27
N ASN A 19 -21.37 -9.12 7.62
CA ASN A 19 -20.76 -8.54 8.82
C ASN A 19 -19.23 -8.73 8.92
N SER A 20 -18.55 -9.11 7.84
CA SER A 20 -17.09 -9.15 7.81
C SER A 20 -16.48 -7.75 7.76
N ALA A 21 -15.17 -7.64 7.92
CA ALA A 21 -14.46 -6.38 7.71
C ALA A 21 -13.09 -6.63 7.08
N ILE A 22 -12.69 -5.72 6.20
CA ILE A 22 -11.34 -5.66 5.64
C ILE A 22 -10.56 -4.64 6.48
N THR A 23 -9.56 -5.12 7.22
CA THR A 23 -8.67 -4.27 8.01
C THR A 23 -7.37 -4.02 7.26
N ILE A 24 -6.96 -2.75 7.23
CA ILE A 24 -5.68 -2.29 6.70
C ILE A 24 -4.87 -1.75 7.88
N SER A 25 -3.66 -2.28 8.04
CA SER A 25 -2.68 -1.76 9.00
C SER A 25 -1.48 -1.22 8.24
N VAL A 26 -1.14 0.04 8.49
CA VAL A 26 -0.01 0.72 7.86
C VAL A 26 1.08 0.94 8.89
N ILE A 27 2.26 0.41 8.61
CA ILE A 27 3.35 0.29 9.56
C ILE A 27 4.60 0.95 8.99
N SER A 28 5.14 1.92 9.71
CA SER A 28 6.47 2.47 9.44
C SER A 28 7.54 1.53 9.99
N CYS A 29 8.56 1.27 9.20
CA CYS A 29 9.70 0.44 9.58
C CYS A 29 10.99 1.24 9.41
N THR A 30 11.86 1.23 10.42
CA THR A 30 13.18 1.87 10.31
C THR A 30 14.13 1.09 9.41
N GLU A 31 13.94 -0.22 9.30
CA GLU A 31 14.70 -1.12 8.43
C GLU A 31 13.71 -2.05 7.69
N LEU A 32 13.65 -1.96 6.37
CA LEU A 32 12.75 -2.76 5.55
C LEU A 32 13.44 -3.27 4.29
N GLY A 33 13.22 -4.57 4.04
CA GLY A 33 13.65 -5.28 2.84
C GLY A 33 15.16 -5.39 2.66
N ASN A 34 15.64 -5.56 1.43
CA ASN A 34 16.98 -6.07 1.17
C ASN A 34 18.10 -5.08 1.55
N GLU A 35 17.82 -3.79 1.45
CA GLU A 35 18.80 -2.74 1.79
C GLU A 35 18.73 -2.31 3.25
N ASN A 36 17.81 -2.87 4.05
CA ASN A 36 17.56 -2.47 5.45
C ASN A 36 17.38 -0.95 5.62
N LYS A 37 16.76 -0.29 4.63
CA LYS A 37 16.48 1.15 4.65
C LYS A 37 15.09 1.43 5.23
N PRO A 38 14.81 2.66 5.70
CA PRO A 38 13.46 3.04 6.12
C PRO A 38 12.43 2.77 5.03
N GLY A 39 11.25 2.31 5.43
CA GLY A 39 10.17 1.99 4.49
C GLY A 39 8.81 1.88 5.16
N LEU A 40 7.80 1.56 4.35
CA LEU A 40 6.42 1.42 4.78
C LEU A 40 5.90 0.02 4.47
N GLN A 41 5.21 -0.61 5.40
CA GLN A 41 4.48 -1.86 5.18
C GLN A 41 2.97 -1.58 5.20
N VAL A 42 2.27 -2.06 4.18
CA VAL A 42 0.80 -2.12 4.17
C VAL A 42 0.41 -3.58 4.35
N VAL A 43 -0.38 -3.86 5.39
CA VAL A 43 -0.80 -5.22 5.75
C VAL A 43 -2.31 -5.32 5.67
N PHE A 44 -2.80 -6.34 4.96
CA PHE A 44 -4.24 -6.62 4.86
C PHE A 44 -4.48 -8.08 4.50
N MET A 45 -5.46 -8.72 5.15
CA MET A 45 -5.90 -10.09 4.81
C MET A 45 -4.75 -11.10 4.65
N GLY A 46 -3.69 -11.00 5.46
CA GLY A 46 -2.48 -11.85 5.38
C GLY A 46 -1.46 -11.47 4.30
N ASN A 47 -1.78 -10.49 3.45
CA ASN A 47 -0.84 -9.89 2.49
C ASN A 47 -0.01 -8.81 3.17
N ILE A 48 1.26 -8.70 2.77
CA ILE A 48 2.19 -7.68 3.22
C ILE A 48 2.82 -7.05 1.97
N VAL A 49 2.60 -5.76 1.78
CA VAL A 49 3.21 -4.98 0.70
C VAL A 49 4.30 -4.10 1.30
N ASN A 50 5.54 -4.35 0.90
CA ASN A 50 6.70 -3.61 1.37
C ASN A 50 7.04 -2.50 0.38
N PHE A 51 6.76 -1.26 0.77
CA PHE A 51 7.29 -0.08 0.10
C PHE A 51 8.70 0.19 0.63
N GLU A 52 9.65 -0.60 0.14
CA GLU A 52 11.08 -0.40 0.35
C GLU A 52 11.70 0.31 -0.87
N PRO A 53 12.82 1.04 -0.70
CA PRO A 53 13.43 1.82 -1.78
C PRO A 53 13.64 1.04 -3.08
N LEU A 54 14.23 -0.15 -3.01
CA LEU A 54 14.54 -0.96 -4.19
C LEU A 54 13.28 -1.43 -4.95
N ALA A 55 12.22 -1.78 -4.22
CA ALA A 55 10.95 -2.19 -4.84
C ALA A 55 10.26 -0.98 -5.48
N VAL A 56 10.23 0.15 -4.76
CA VAL A 56 9.62 1.40 -5.21
C VAL A 56 10.34 1.98 -6.43
N GLU A 57 11.68 1.90 -6.50
CA GLU A 57 12.45 2.31 -7.67
C GLU A 57 12.05 1.53 -8.92
N ARG A 58 11.91 0.20 -8.79
CA ARG A 58 11.49 -0.68 -9.90
C ARG A 58 10.06 -0.36 -10.34
N TRP A 59 9.14 -0.14 -9.40
CA TRP A 59 7.76 0.22 -9.70
C TRP A 59 7.67 1.60 -10.33
N ALA A 60 8.42 2.59 -9.85
CA ALA A 60 8.48 3.92 -10.44
C ALA A 60 9.01 3.88 -11.89
N TYR A 61 10.00 3.05 -12.15
CA TYR A 61 10.50 2.80 -13.51
C TYR A 61 9.44 2.11 -14.41
N GLN A 62 8.66 1.16 -13.88
CA GLN A 62 7.56 0.56 -14.63
C GLN A 62 6.43 1.56 -14.90
N ALA A 63 6.14 2.44 -13.95
CA ALA A 63 5.13 3.47 -14.08
C ALA A 63 5.51 4.52 -15.13
N SER A 64 6.79 4.95 -15.16
CA SER A 64 7.28 5.87 -16.19
C SER A 64 7.21 5.26 -17.59
N LYS A 65 7.46 3.96 -17.73
CA LYS A 65 7.22 3.23 -18.99
C LYS A 65 5.76 3.21 -19.43
N LYS A 66 4.82 3.28 -18.49
CA LYS A 66 3.38 3.32 -18.75
C LYS A 66 2.81 4.75 -18.77
N ASP A 67 3.66 5.77 -18.61
CA ASP A 67 3.29 7.19 -18.54
C ASP A 67 2.17 7.47 -17.52
N THR A 68 2.26 6.86 -16.32
CA THR A 68 1.30 7.05 -15.22
C THR A 68 1.98 7.48 -13.93
N ASN A 69 1.32 8.38 -13.20
CA ASN A 69 1.73 8.78 -11.85
C ASN A 69 1.02 7.98 -10.76
N ASP A 70 -0.09 7.31 -11.10
CA ASP A 70 -0.84 6.42 -10.23
C ASP A 70 -0.59 4.98 -10.71
N TYR A 71 0.43 4.33 -10.16
CA TYR A 71 0.84 3.00 -10.61
C TYR A 71 0.20 1.91 -9.75
N LEU A 72 -0.75 1.17 -10.31
CA LEU A 72 -1.38 0.03 -9.65
C LEU A 72 -0.38 -1.12 -9.52
N LEU A 73 -0.16 -1.59 -8.28
CA LEU A 73 0.62 -2.77 -7.98
C LEU A 73 -0.29 -3.99 -8.05
N GLU A 74 -0.58 -4.47 -9.27
CA GLU A 74 -1.53 -5.55 -9.52
C GLU A 74 -1.21 -6.81 -8.71
N ASP A 75 0.05 -7.26 -8.71
CA ASP A 75 0.52 -8.43 -7.96
C ASP A 75 0.50 -8.24 -6.43
N HIS A 76 0.34 -6.99 -5.96
CA HIS A 76 0.30 -6.61 -4.54
C HIS A 76 -1.08 -6.09 -4.14
N SER A 77 -2.07 -6.38 -4.96
CA SER A 77 -3.47 -6.01 -4.78
C SER A 77 -4.33 -7.27 -4.74
N TRP A 78 -5.36 -7.26 -3.90
CA TRP A 78 -6.38 -8.28 -3.90
C TRP A 78 -7.59 -7.77 -4.68
N MET A 79 -7.72 -8.22 -5.94
CA MET A 79 -8.74 -7.76 -6.89
C MET A 79 -9.54 -8.92 -7.50
N VAL A 80 -9.75 -9.99 -6.72
CA VAL A 80 -10.43 -11.21 -7.21
C VAL A 80 -11.89 -10.93 -7.58
N HIS A 81 -12.52 -9.97 -6.92
CA HIS A 81 -13.91 -9.56 -7.16
C HIS A 81 -13.97 -8.08 -7.55
N GLU A 82 -14.88 -7.72 -8.46
CA GLU A 82 -15.01 -6.34 -8.94
C GLU A 82 -15.62 -5.40 -7.88
N ASP A 83 -16.47 -5.94 -7.02
CA ASP A 83 -17.20 -5.23 -5.97
C ASP A 83 -16.55 -5.36 -4.58
N GLN A 84 -15.50 -6.16 -4.45
CA GLN A 84 -14.75 -6.37 -3.21
C GLN A 84 -13.25 -6.46 -3.50
N PHE A 85 -12.49 -5.45 -3.07
CA PHE A 85 -11.06 -5.39 -3.38
C PHE A 85 -10.24 -4.58 -2.36
N VAL A 86 -8.94 -4.84 -2.40
CA VAL A 86 -7.89 -3.99 -1.84
C VAL A 86 -6.89 -3.71 -2.96
N LYS A 87 -6.80 -2.47 -3.42
CA LYS A 87 -5.87 -2.04 -4.45
C LYS A 87 -4.77 -1.20 -3.82
N THR A 88 -3.54 -1.57 -4.13
CA THR A 88 -2.34 -0.90 -3.65
C THR A 88 -1.68 -0.19 -4.81
N TYR A 89 -1.35 1.08 -4.63
CA TYR A 89 -0.75 1.92 -5.66
C TYR A 89 0.53 2.57 -5.14
N LEU A 90 1.45 2.82 -6.07
CA LEU A 90 2.54 3.77 -5.90
C LEU A 90 2.17 5.08 -6.60
N LEU A 91 2.11 6.17 -5.84
CA LEU A 91 1.96 7.52 -6.37
C LEU A 91 3.34 8.16 -6.52
N ILE A 92 3.64 8.74 -7.68
CA ILE A 92 4.99 9.24 -8.01
C ILE A 92 5.10 10.77 -7.96
N SER A 93 3.98 11.50 -7.95
CA SER A 93 4.00 12.97 -8.04
C SER A 93 3.04 13.66 -7.05
N PRO A 94 3.44 14.73 -6.34
CA PRO A 94 4.78 15.35 -6.28
C PRO A 94 5.74 14.67 -5.28
N ASN A 95 5.21 13.90 -4.34
CA ASN A 95 5.98 13.11 -3.38
C ASN A 95 5.59 11.64 -3.56
N LEU A 96 6.52 10.73 -3.26
CA LEU A 96 6.23 9.30 -3.30
C LEU A 96 5.26 8.93 -2.19
N LYS A 97 4.15 8.30 -2.55
CA LYS A 97 3.17 7.82 -1.58
C LYS A 97 2.74 6.39 -1.89
N ALA A 98 2.47 5.64 -0.83
CA ALA A 98 1.65 4.45 -0.91
C ALA A 98 0.17 4.87 -0.86
N LYS A 99 -0.63 4.41 -1.82
CA LYS A 99 -2.09 4.59 -1.78
C LYS A 99 -2.77 3.24 -1.67
N VAL A 100 -3.80 3.17 -0.82
CA VAL A 100 -4.61 1.97 -0.61
C VAL A 100 -6.07 2.32 -0.81
N ASP A 101 -6.68 1.68 -1.79
CA ASP A 101 -8.11 1.76 -2.07
C ASP A 101 -8.78 0.46 -1.63
N VAL A 102 -9.74 0.58 -0.71
CA VAL A 102 -10.49 -0.56 -0.19
C VAL A 102 -11.95 -0.41 -0.55
N LYS A 103 -12.54 -1.51 -1.01
CA LYS A 103 -13.97 -1.62 -1.24
C LYS A 103 -14.48 -2.95 -0.71
N THR A 104 -15.59 -2.88 0.02
CA THR A 104 -16.46 -4.04 0.31
C THR A 104 -17.72 -3.95 -0.53
N ARG A 105 -18.47 -5.05 -0.64
CA ARG A 105 -19.70 -5.13 -1.47
C ARG A 105 -20.70 -4.04 -1.11
N SER A 106 -20.83 -3.75 0.19
CA SER A 106 -21.77 -2.75 0.71
C SER A 106 -21.20 -1.33 0.87
N SER A 107 -19.94 -1.08 0.52
CA SER A 107 -19.30 0.23 0.76
C SER A 107 -18.91 0.98 -0.51
N LYS A 108 -18.75 2.30 -0.35
CA LYS A 108 -18.03 3.13 -1.32
C LYS A 108 -16.52 2.86 -1.17
N ILE A 109 -15.77 3.14 -2.22
CA ILE A 109 -14.31 3.04 -2.19
C ILE A 109 -13.78 4.02 -1.12
N ILE A 110 -12.98 3.50 -0.20
CA ILE A 110 -12.23 4.28 0.78
C ILE A 110 -10.78 4.29 0.33
N SER A 111 -10.26 5.49 0.05
CA SER A 111 -8.89 5.71 -0.41
C SER A 111 -8.09 6.40 0.68
N LYS A 112 -6.90 5.88 0.99
CA LYS A 112 -5.94 6.54 1.88
C LYS A 112 -4.55 6.55 1.28
N GLU A 113 -3.83 7.64 1.52
CA GLU A 113 -2.47 7.88 1.03
C GLU A 113 -1.51 8.06 2.19
N TYR A 114 -0.30 7.55 2.04
CA TYR A 114 0.74 7.59 3.06
C TYR A 114 2.06 7.98 2.42
N ASP A 115 2.70 9.03 2.93
CA ASP A 115 4.00 9.46 2.45
C ASP A 115 5.07 8.40 2.74
N LEU A 116 5.91 8.12 1.74
CA LEU A 116 7.05 7.21 1.93
C LEU A 116 8.17 7.93 2.69
N PRO A 117 8.90 7.23 3.59
CA PRO A 117 9.93 7.85 4.43
C PRO A 117 11.27 8.07 3.69
N PHE A 118 11.26 8.12 2.36
CA PHE A 118 12.44 8.26 1.51
C PHE A 118 12.08 8.90 0.17
N VAL A 119 13.12 9.30 -0.56
CA VAL A 119 13.06 9.78 -1.94
C VAL A 119 13.81 8.80 -2.84
N LEU A 120 13.46 8.77 -4.13
CA LEU A 120 14.26 8.08 -5.14
C LEU A 120 15.38 9.03 -5.61
N GLU A 121 16.59 8.50 -5.75
CA GLU A 121 17.76 9.21 -6.29
C GLU A 121 17.81 9.15 -7.83
#